data_AF-A0A957IU59-F1
#
_entry.id   AF-A0A957IU59-F1
#
_cell.length_a   1.000
_cell.length_b   1.000
_cell.length_c   1.000
_cell.angle_alpha   90.00
_cell.angle_beta   90.00
_cell.angle_gamma   90.00
#
_symmetry.space_group_name_H-M   'P 1'
#
loop_
_entity.id
_entity.type
_entity.pdbx_description
1 polymer ?
#
loop_
_entity_poly.entity_id
_entity_poly.type
_entity_poly.pdbx_seq_one_letter_code
_entity_poly.pdbx_strand_id
1 'polypeptide(L)'
;MVEPLLQTKLYIPITRSHLVDRPQLVARLNGGLNGKLTLVSAPAGFGKTTLVAHWGQQLAAAGAWQFGWLSLDENDNDVGRFFTYIVAALQKINGRFAQSTLELLQQSPADNLQIILTDLLNSLAQAEQNILLALDDYYQISNPAIHDGLQFLLDHAPPNFHLLLLSRAD
;
A
#
# COMPACT_ATOMS: atom_id res chain seq x y z
N MET A 1 -2.74 21.91 -12.95
CA MET A 1 -1.64 21.13 -13.56
C MET A 1 -1.42 19.92 -12.67
N VAL A 2 -1.41 18.71 -13.24
CA VAL A 2 -1.16 17.48 -12.47
C VAL A 2 0.29 17.49 -12.03
N GLU A 3 0.54 17.45 -10.72
CA GLU A 3 1.90 17.37 -10.21
C GLU A 3 2.50 15.99 -10.56
N PRO A 4 3.70 15.91 -11.12
CA PRO A 4 4.29 14.63 -11.49
C PRO A 4 4.54 13.76 -10.25
N LEU A 5 4.20 12.48 -10.35
CA LEU A 5 4.49 11.50 -9.31
C LEU A 5 5.97 11.10 -9.34
N LEU A 6 6.58 11.04 -8.16
CA LEU A 6 7.93 10.54 -7.96
C LEU A 6 7.90 9.00 -8.02
N GLN A 7 8.27 8.45 -9.18
CA GLN A 7 8.20 7.02 -9.43
C GLN A 7 9.01 6.17 -8.44
N THR A 8 10.11 6.68 -7.90
CA THR A 8 10.97 5.95 -6.94
C THR A 8 10.25 5.59 -5.64
N LYS A 9 9.19 6.31 -5.26
CA LYS A 9 8.34 5.97 -4.12
C LYS A 9 7.60 4.65 -4.31
N LEU A 10 7.41 4.22 -5.57
CA LEU A 10 6.65 3.02 -5.92
C LEU A 10 7.53 1.76 -6.05
N TYR A 11 8.84 1.87 -5.83
CA TYR A 11 9.76 0.75 -5.95
C TYR A 11 9.92 0.04 -4.61
N ILE A 12 9.81 -1.29 -4.64
CA ILE A 12 10.14 -2.12 -3.49
C ILE A 12 11.65 -1.94 -3.18
N PRO A 13 12.03 -1.59 -1.94
CA PRO A 13 13.43 -1.41 -1.58
C PRO A 13 14.25 -2.68 -1.83
N ILE A 14 15.45 -2.51 -2.39
CA ILE A 14 16.37 -3.64 -2.65
C ILE A 14 16.87 -4.18 -1.31
N THR A 15 16.61 -5.45 -1.05
CA THR A 15 17.15 -6.15 0.11
C THR A 15 18.51 -6.73 -0.20
N ARG A 16 19.51 -6.46 0.64
CA ARG A 16 20.88 -6.99 0.47
C ARG A 16 20.91 -8.50 0.76
N SER A 17 21.89 -9.21 0.21
CA SER A 17 22.05 -10.67 0.33
C SER A 17 22.38 -11.20 1.73
N HIS A 18 22.81 -10.34 2.66
CA HIS A 18 23.21 -10.72 4.02
C HIS A 18 22.18 -10.30 5.07
N LEU A 19 20.92 -10.73 4.90
CA LEU A 19 19.90 -10.50 5.90
C LEU A 19 20.05 -11.49 7.06
N VAL A 20 19.82 -10.99 8.27
CA VAL A 20 19.64 -11.86 9.43
C VAL A 20 18.29 -12.54 9.31
N ASP A 21 18.27 -13.86 9.32
CA ASP A 21 17.04 -14.64 9.27
C ASP A 21 16.16 -14.34 10.47
N ARG A 22 14.88 -14.03 10.20
CA ARG A 22 13.86 -13.68 11.20
C ARG A 22 12.62 -14.56 11.05
N PRO A 23 12.74 -15.90 11.14
CA PRO A 23 11.68 -16.83 10.81
C PRO A 23 10.42 -16.63 11.66
N GLN A 24 10.57 -16.24 12.93
CA GLN A 24 9.44 -15.97 13.82
C GLN A 24 8.64 -14.74 13.37
N LEU A 25 9.29 -13.69 12.88
CA LEU A 25 8.60 -12.49 12.37
C LEU A 25 7.94 -12.78 11.03
N VAL A 26 8.61 -13.54 10.15
CA VAL A 26 8.01 -14.01 8.89
C VAL A 26 6.76 -14.85 9.15
N ALA A 27 6.80 -15.77 10.13
CA ALA A 27 5.63 -16.55 10.52
C ALA A 27 4.47 -15.67 11.03
N ARG A 28 4.78 -14.61 11.79
CA ARG A 28 3.76 -13.63 12.24
C ARG A 28 3.17 -12.84 11.07
N LEU A 29 4.00 -12.41 10.10
CA LEU A 29 3.53 -11.73 8.89
C LEU A 29 2.63 -12.64 8.05
N ASN A 30 3.03 -13.91 7.87
CA ASN A 30 2.19 -14.91 7.19
C ASN A 30 0.85 -15.12 7.90
N GLY A 31 0.84 -15.18 9.23
CA GLY A 31 -0.41 -15.28 10.01
C GLY A 31 -1.31 -14.05 9.87
N GLY A 32 -0.71 -12.87 9.67
CA GLY A 32 -1.41 -11.61 9.44
C GLY A 32 -2.18 -11.55 8.13
N LEU A 33 -1.76 -12.31 7.11
CA LEU A 33 -2.44 -12.37 5.80
C LEU A 33 -3.88 -12.89 5.86
N ASN A 34 -4.30 -13.50 6.98
CA ASN A 34 -5.70 -13.91 7.20
C ASN A 34 -6.64 -12.71 7.49
N GLY A 35 -6.09 -11.54 7.79
CA GLY A 35 -6.84 -10.29 7.94
C GLY A 35 -6.75 -9.41 6.71
N LYS A 36 -7.41 -8.24 6.76
CA LYS A 36 -7.33 -7.21 5.70
C LYS A 36 -6.16 -6.24 5.86
N LEU A 37 -5.63 -6.14 7.09
CA LEU A 37 -4.59 -5.19 7.48
C LEU A 37 -3.57 -5.86 8.41
N THR A 38 -2.29 -5.61 8.17
CA THR A 38 -1.20 -5.89 9.12
C THR A 38 -0.42 -4.59 9.40
N LEU A 39 -0.32 -4.21 10.67
CA LEU A 39 0.53 -3.10 11.12
C LEU A 39 1.88 -3.63 11.60
N VAL A 40 2.97 -3.10 11.05
CA VAL A 40 4.34 -3.37 11.46
C VAL A 40 4.92 -2.10 12.07
N SER A 41 5.08 -2.11 13.39
CA SER A 41 5.52 -0.95 14.14
C SER A 41 6.78 -1.23 14.94
N ALA A 42 7.71 -0.29 14.85
CA ALA A 42 9.00 -0.29 15.53
C ALA A 42 9.69 1.06 15.28
N PRO A 43 10.62 1.51 16.15
CA PRO A 43 11.38 2.73 15.89
C PRO A 43 12.22 2.68 14.60
N ALA A 44 12.78 3.82 14.21
CA ALA A 44 13.71 3.89 13.09
C ALA A 44 14.94 2.99 13.31
N GLY A 45 15.47 2.39 12.24
CA GLY A 45 16.65 1.52 12.31
C GLY A 45 16.40 0.06 12.73
N PHE A 46 15.16 -0.32 13.09
CA PHE A 46 14.83 -1.71 13.50
C PHE A 46 14.64 -2.69 12.33
N GLY A 47 14.73 -2.23 11.08
CA GLY A 47 14.68 -3.06 9.88
C GLY A 47 13.26 -3.45 9.42
N LYS A 48 12.22 -2.67 9.77
CA LYS A 48 10.83 -2.90 9.30
C LYS A 48 10.73 -2.98 7.78
N THR A 49 11.21 -1.93 7.10
CA THR A 49 11.25 -1.82 5.65
C THR A 49 11.95 -3.01 5.04
N THR A 50 13.11 -3.37 5.59
CA THR A 50 13.89 -4.52 5.12
C THR A 50 13.17 -5.85 5.30
N LEU A 51 12.55 -6.07 6.46
CA LEU A 51 11.78 -7.28 6.77
C LEU A 51 10.61 -7.44 5.81
N VAL A 52 9.79 -6.39 5.65
CA VAL A 52 8.58 -6.46 4.80
C VAL A 52 8.94 -6.53 3.33
N ALA A 53 9.93 -5.76 2.86
CA ALA A 53 10.38 -5.83 1.47
C ALA A 53 10.89 -7.24 1.12
N HIS A 54 11.70 -7.85 2.00
CA HIS A 54 12.22 -9.20 1.77
C HIS A 54 11.11 -10.25 1.74
N TRP A 55 10.25 -10.22 2.76
CA TRP A 55 9.14 -11.17 2.87
C TRP A 55 8.13 -11.01 1.73
N GLY A 56 7.74 -9.78 1.38
CA GLY A 56 6.81 -9.54 0.28
C GLY A 56 7.38 -9.94 -1.08
N GLN A 57 8.68 -9.73 -1.32
CA GLN A 57 9.35 -10.24 -2.52
C GLN A 57 9.36 -11.77 -2.59
N GLN A 58 9.51 -12.47 -1.47
CA GLN A 58 9.40 -13.93 -1.42
C GLN A 58 7.98 -14.41 -1.77
N LEU A 59 6.94 -13.75 -1.25
CA LEU A 59 5.55 -14.07 -1.60
C LEU A 59 5.27 -13.84 -3.10
N ALA A 60 5.81 -12.76 -3.65
CA ALA A 60 5.68 -12.46 -5.08
C ALA A 60 6.43 -13.47 -5.95
N ALA A 61 7.65 -13.86 -5.57
CA ALA A 61 8.43 -14.87 -6.27
C ALA A 61 7.75 -16.25 -6.25
N ALA A 62 6.99 -16.57 -5.19
CA ALA A 62 6.19 -17.78 -5.11
C ALA A 62 4.90 -17.73 -5.95
N GLY A 63 4.55 -16.57 -6.53
CA GLY A 63 3.37 -16.38 -7.37
C GLY A 63 2.04 -16.32 -6.61
N ALA A 64 2.07 -16.34 -5.27
CA ALA A 64 0.86 -16.35 -4.44
C ALA A 64 0.22 -14.96 -4.28
N TRP A 65 1.05 -13.91 -4.37
CA TRP A 65 0.64 -12.51 -4.18
C TRP A 65 1.33 -11.63 -5.22
N GLN A 66 0.63 -10.63 -5.72
CA GLN A 66 1.24 -9.49 -6.37
C GLN A 66 1.58 -8.43 -5.33
N PHE A 67 2.84 -8.00 -5.29
CA PHE A 67 3.32 -7.11 -4.25
C PHE A 67 3.60 -5.71 -4.79
N GLY A 68 2.92 -4.72 -4.23
CA GLY A 68 3.13 -3.29 -4.49
C GLY A 68 3.66 -2.56 -3.27
N TRP A 69 4.28 -1.42 -3.52
CA TRP A 69 4.94 -0.62 -2.51
C TRP A 69 4.65 0.86 -2.72
N LEU A 70 4.49 1.59 -1.61
CA LEU A 70 4.46 3.04 -1.58
C LEU A 70 5.26 3.54 -0.37
N SER A 71 6.36 4.23 -0.61
CA SER A 71 7.10 4.98 0.41
C SER A 71 6.49 6.37 0.58
N LEU A 72 5.98 6.67 1.77
CA LEU A 72 5.35 7.95 2.10
C LEU A 72 6.36 8.96 2.64
N ASP A 73 6.11 10.23 2.35
CA ASP A 73 6.76 11.36 3.03
C ASP A 73 5.72 12.40 3.48
N GLU A 74 6.18 13.45 4.15
CA GLU A 74 5.34 14.51 4.72
C GLU A 74 4.45 15.21 3.67
N ASN A 75 4.85 15.23 2.40
CA ASN A 75 4.06 15.87 1.34
C ASN A 75 2.85 15.03 0.96
N ASP A 76 2.86 13.73 1.26
CA ASP A 76 1.76 12.82 0.95
C ASP A 76 0.63 12.89 1.98
N ASN A 77 0.67 13.86 2.91
CA ASN A 77 -0.42 14.15 3.85
C ASN A 77 -1.58 14.95 3.22
N ASP A 78 -1.50 15.24 1.92
CA ASP A 78 -2.61 15.74 1.10
C ASP A 78 -3.48 14.59 0.56
N VAL A 79 -4.80 14.72 0.69
CA VAL A 79 -5.76 13.66 0.32
C VAL A 79 -5.64 13.26 -1.16
N GLY A 80 -5.61 14.23 -2.05
CA GLY A 80 -5.56 13.96 -3.49
C GLY A 80 -4.25 13.30 -3.89
N ARG A 81 -3.13 13.81 -3.36
CA ARG A 81 -1.80 13.25 -3.61
C ARG A 81 -1.68 11.83 -3.05
N PHE A 82 -2.13 11.60 -1.81
CA PHE A 82 -2.08 10.29 -1.16
C PHE A 82 -2.79 9.22 -2.00
N PHE A 83 -4.05 9.44 -2.33
CA PHE A 83 -4.83 8.46 -3.09
C PHE A 83 -4.37 8.33 -4.55
N THR A 84 -3.78 9.39 -5.13
CA THR A 84 -3.11 9.28 -6.44
C THR A 84 -1.92 8.33 -6.38
N TYR A 85 -1.09 8.40 -5.33
CA TYR A 85 0.00 7.44 -5.14
C TYR A 85 -0.49 6.02 -4.84
N ILE A 86 -1.58 5.84 -4.09
CA ILE A 86 -2.20 4.52 -3.87
C ILE A 86 -2.61 3.89 -5.21
N VAL A 87 -3.33 4.63 -6.04
CA VAL A 87 -3.74 4.16 -7.37
C VAL A 87 -2.52 3.85 -8.24
N ALA A 88 -1.50 4.72 -8.24
CA ALA A 88 -0.28 4.50 -9.00
C ALA A 88 0.51 3.26 -8.53
N ALA A 89 0.56 3.00 -7.22
CA ALA A 89 1.21 1.81 -6.65
C ALA A 89 0.49 0.52 -7.07
N LEU A 90 -0.85 0.54 -7.10
CA LEU A 90 -1.64 -0.58 -7.59
C LEU A 90 -1.48 -0.76 -9.11
N GLN A 91 -1.42 0.32 -9.89
CA GLN A 91 -1.15 0.23 -11.32
C GLN A 91 0.23 -0.35 -11.65
N LYS A 92 1.23 -0.20 -10.78
CA LYS A 92 2.53 -0.89 -10.93
C LYS A 92 2.41 -2.41 -10.83
N ILE A 93 1.46 -2.91 -10.04
CA ILE A 93 1.13 -4.32 -9.99
C ILE A 93 0.43 -4.74 -11.29
N ASN A 94 -0.62 -4.03 -11.67
CA ASN A 94 -1.38 -4.29 -12.88
C ASN A 94 -1.90 -2.97 -13.46
N GLY A 95 -1.41 -2.59 -14.64
CA GLY A 95 -1.73 -1.32 -15.30
C GLY A 95 -3.20 -1.15 -15.69
N ARG A 96 -4.06 -2.15 -15.45
CA ARG A 96 -5.51 -2.05 -15.62
C ARG A 96 -6.25 -1.57 -14.38
N PHE A 97 -5.62 -1.52 -13.21
CA PHE A 97 -6.29 -1.02 -12.01
C PHE A 97 -6.69 0.45 -12.19
N ALA A 98 -7.95 0.75 -11.83
CA ALA A 98 -8.37 2.11 -11.53
C ALA A 98 -8.08 3.12 -12.67
N GLN A 99 -8.20 2.68 -13.93
CA GLN A 99 -7.93 3.52 -15.10
C GLN A 99 -8.85 4.75 -15.16
N SER A 100 -10.14 4.55 -14.86
CA SER A 100 -11.15 5.60 -14.69
C SER A 100 -10.92 6.47 -13.46
N THR A 101 -10.31 5.90 -12.41
CA THR A 101 -10.10 6.57 -11.12
C THR A 101 -9.10 7.73 -11.22
N LEU A 102 -8.05 7.58 -12.04
CA LEU A 102 -7.06 8.65 -12.24
C LEU A 102 -7.67 9.90 -12.88
N GLU A 103 -8.60 9.72 -13.82
CA GLU A 103 -9.29 10.84 -14.46
C GLU A 103 -10.17 11.60 -13.46
N LEU A 104 -10.85 10.89 -12.54
CA LEU A 104 -11.64 11.49 -11.48
C LEU A 104 -10.80 12.21 -10.42
N LEU A 105 -9.65 11.63 -10.05
CA LEU A 105 -8.67 12.24 -9.14
C LEU A 105 -8.10 13.56 -9.69
N GLN A 106 -8.02 13.72 -11.01
CA GLN A 106 -7.53 14.94 -11.65
C GLN A 106 -8.53 16.10 -11.64
N GLN A 107 -9.83 15.82 -11.48
CA GLN A 107 -10.88 16.84 -11.56
C GLN A 107 -11.20 17.45 -10.19
N SER A 108 -11.54 16.61 -9.20
CA SER A 108 -11.87 17.05 -7.83
C SER A 108 -11.61 15.90 -6.83
N PRO A 109 -10.37 15.74 -6.34
CA PRO A 109 -9.98 14.56 -5.57
C PRO A 109 -10.60 14.50 -4.15
N ALA A 110 -10.80 15.64 -3.49
CA ALA A 110 -11.39 15.67 -2.15
C ALA A 110 -12.92 15.48 -2.16
N ASP A 111 -13.61 16.09 -3.13
CA ASP A 111 -15.07 16.06 -3.21
C ASP A 111 -15.61 14.69 -3.68
N ASN A 112 -14.78 13.90 -4.37
CA ASN A 112 -15.17 12.61 -4.96
C ASN A 112 -14.45 11.41 -4.34
N LEU A 113 -13.81 11.57 -3.18
CA LEU A 113 -12.99 10.52 -2.58
C LEU A 113 -13.74 9.18 -2.44
N GLN A 114 -15.01 9.21 -2.03
CA GLN A 114 -15.81 7.99 -1.89
C GLN A 114 -16.07 7.27 -3.23
N ILE A 115 -16.29 8.03 -4.32
CA ILE A 115 -16.48 7.48 -5.67
C ILE A 115 -15.18 6.83 -6.14
N ILE A 116 -14.06 7.53 -5.96
CA ILE A 116 -12.70 7.08 -6.28
C ILE A 116 -12.40 5.76 -5.54
N LEU A 117 -12.64 5.71 -4.24
CA LEU A 117 -12.42 4.51 -3.44
C LEU A 117 -13.34 3.36 -3.85
N THR A 118 -14.60 3.64 -4.20
CA THR A 118 -15.54 2.63 -4.69
C THR A 118 -15.07 2.02 -6.02
N ASP A 119 -14.63 2.84 -6.97
CA ASP A 119 -14.07 2.37 -8.25
C ASP A 119 -12.81 1.54 -8.05
N LEU A 120 -11.94 1.98 -7.13
CA LEU A 120 -10.75 1.24 -6.75
C LEU A 120 -11.08 -0.13 -6.16
N LEU A 121 -12.02 -0.19 -5.21
CA LEU A 121 -12.48 -1.43 -4.58
C LEU A 121 -13.07 -2.40 -5.59
N ASN A 122 -13.87 -1.91 -6.54
CA ASN A 122 -14.42 -2.73 -7.63
C ASN A 122 -13.30 -3.30 -8.51
N SER A 123 -12.28 -2.49 -8.82
CA SER A 123 -11.12 -2.95 -9.59
C SER A 123 -10.34 -4.04 -8.84
N LEU A 124 -10.11 -3.86 -7.53
CA LEU A 124 -9.45 -4.85 -6.67
C LEU A 124 -10.25 -6.16 -6.61
N ALA A 125 -11.58 -6.08 -6.50
CA ALA A 125 -12.46 -7.25 -6.42
C ALA A 125 -12.48 -8.09 -7.71
N GLN A 126 -12.17 -7.48 -8.85
CA GLN A 126 -12.09 -8.16 -10.16
C GLN A 126 -10.72 -8.80 -10.43
N ALA A 127 -9.73 -8.56 -9.58
CA ALA A 127 -8.39 -9.12 -9.77
C ALA A 127 -8.36 -10.61 -9.48
N GLU A 128 -7.77 -11.39 -10.39
CA GLU A 128 -7.65 -12.85 -10.25
C GLU A 128 -6.61 -13.28 -9.20
N GLN A 129 -5.64 -12.40 -8.91
CA GLN A 129 -4.53 -12.67 -8.01
C GLN A 129 -4.72 -11.92 -6.69
N ASN A 130 -4.13 -12.46 -5.62
CA ASN A 130 -4.06 -11.73 -4.35
C ASN A 130 -3.12 -10.53 -4.48
N ILE A 131 -3.47 -9.43 -3.84
CA ILE A 131 -2.79 -8.14 -3.92
C ILE A 131 -2.33 -7.76 -2.53
N LEU A 132 -1.03 -7.54 -2.40
CA LEU A 132 -0.38 -7.06 -1.20
C LEU A 132 0.12 -5.65 -1.47
N LEU A 133 -0.37 -4.65 -0.73
CA LEU A 133 0.13 -3.28 -0.84
C LEU A 133 0.78 -2.86 0.49
N ALA A 134 2.07 -2.52 0.44
CA ALA A 134 2.77 -1.95 1.59
C ALA A 134 2.85 -0.42 1.51
N LEU A 135 2.44 0.25 2.58
CA LEU A 135 2.67 1.67 2.80
C LEU A 135 3.76 1.83 3.84
N ASP A 136 4.92 2.32 3.42
CA ASP A 136 6.06 2.57 4.30
C ASP A 136 6.07 4.01 4.80
N ASP A 137 6.60 4.18 6.01
CA ASP A 137 6.64 5.45 6.75
C ASP A 137 5.26 6.10 6.95
N TYR A 138 4.22 5.29 7.25
CA TYR A 138 2.84 5.76 7.43
C TYR A 138 2.65 6.77 8.58
N TYR A 139 3.58 6.83 9.53
CA TYR A 139 3.58 7.85 10.60
C TYR A 139 3.66 9.30 10.07
N GLN A 140 4.04 9.50 8.79
CA GLN A 140 4.03 10.80 8.13
C GLN A 140 2.61 11.30 7.85
N ILE A 141 1.61 10.41 7.87
CA ILE A 141 0.22 10.71 7.60
C ILE A 141 -0.51 11.01 8.90
N SER A 142 -1.09 12.19 8.99
CA SER A 142 -1.85 12.70 10.14
C SER A 142 -3.21 13.27 9.75
N ASN A 143 -3.49 13.40 8.46
CA ASN A 143 -4.73 13.98 7.94
C ASN A 143 -5.91 13.02 8.19
N PRO A 144 -6.92 13.42 8.98
CA PRO A 144 -8.07 12.56 9.30
C PRO A 144 -8.82 12.05 8.07
N ALA A 145 -8.94 12.84 7.01
CA ALA A 145 -9.63 12.43 5.79
C ALA A 145 -8.92 11.27 5.07
N ILE A 146 -7.58 11.17 5.19
CA ILE A 146 -6.83 10.02 4.67
C ILE A 146 -7.13 8.77 5.51
N HIS A 147 -7.16 8.91 6.83
CA HIS A 147 -7.50 7.81 7.74
C HIS A 147 -8.93 7.31 7.51
N ASP A 148 -9.90 8.22 7.37
CA ASP A 148 -11.29 7.89 7.05
C ASP A 148 -11.42 7.16 5.70
N GLY A 149 -10.68 7.62 4.68
CA GLY A 149 -10.66 6.96 3.37
C GLY A 149 -10.02 5.57 3.43
N LEU A 150 -8.95 5.38 4.19
CA LEU A 150 -8.35 4.06 4.41
C LEU A 150 -9.26 3.13 5.23
N GLN A 151 -9.96 3.66 6.23
CA GLN A 151 -10.97 2.92 6.96
C GLN A 151 -12.08 2.42 6.03
N PHE A 152 -12.61 3.30 5.18
CA PHE A 152 -13.60 2.92 4.16
C PHE A 152 -13.08 1.82 3.23
N LEU A 153 -11.82 1.93 2.77
CA LEU A 153 -11.17 0.92 1.94
C LEU A 153 -11.08 -0.42 2.68
N LEU A 154 -10.67 -0.43 3.95
CA LEU A 154 -10.54 -1.66 4.75
C LEU A 154 -11.89 -2.30 5.06
N ASP A 155 -12.92 -1.51 5.36
CA ASP A 155 -14.26 -2.02 5.65
C ASP A 155 -14.82 -2.79 4.44
N HIS A 156 -14.54 -2.30 3.23
CA HIS A 156 -15.05 -2.86 1.98
C HIS A 156 -14.02 -3.68 1.18
N ALA A 157 -12.79 -3.82 1.68
CA ALA A 157 -11.72 -4.50 0.95
C ALA A 157 -12.13 -5.95 0.62
N PRO A 158 -11.93 -6.39 -0.64
CA PRO A 158 -12.22 -7.75 -1.06
C PRO A 158 -11.22 -8.74 -0.43
N PRO A 159 -11.55 -10.04 -0.34
CA PRO A 159 -10.73 -11.03 0.35
C PRO A 159 -9.36 -11.28 -0.31
N ASN A 160 -9.18 -10.86 -1.56
CA ASN A 160 -7.91 -10.95 -2.29
C ASN A 160 -7.01 -9.72 -2.08
N PHE A 161 -7.39 -8.75 -1.24
CA PHE A 161 -6.58 -7.56 -0.97
C PHE A 161 -6.11 -7.52 0.50
N HIS A 162 -4.81 -7.26 0.69
CA HIS A 162 -4.21 -7.08 1.99
C HIS A 162 -3.35 -5.81 2.03
N LEU A 163 -3.58 -4.98 3.05
CA LEU A 163 -2.83 -3.77 3.31
C LEU A 163 -1.77 -4.01 4.40
N LEU A 164 -0.54 -3.57 4.17
CA LEU A 164 0.53 -3.51 5.16
C LEU A 164 0.85 -2.06 5.46
N LEU A 165 0.78 -1.69 6.74
CA LEU A 165 1.24 -0.38 7.20
C LEU A 165 2.54 -0.55 7.96
N LEU A 166 3.58 0.20 7.59
CA LEU A 166 4.81 0.29 8.37
C LEU A 166 4.85 1.66 9.05
N SER A 167 4.96 1.65 10.38
CA SER A 167 4.97 2.88 11.17
C SER A 167 6.10 2.88 12.20
N ARG A 168 6.46 4.07 12.68
CA ARG A 168 7.44 4.24 13.77
C ARG A 168 6.81 4.15 15.15
N ALA A 169 5.49 4.30 15.24
CA ALA A 169 4.68 4.21 16.44
C ALA A 169 3.28 3.67 16.08
N ASP A 170 2.63 3.05 17.07
CA ASP A 170 1.23 2.63 17.01
C ASP A 170 0.29 3.74 17.50
#